data_AF-A0A2V8YEF6-F1
#
_entry.id   AF-A0A2V8YEF6-F1
#
_cell.length_a   1.000
_cell.length_b   1.000
_cell.length_c   1.000
_cell.angle_alpha   90.00
_cell.angle_beta   90.00
_cell.angle_gamma   90.00
#
_symmetry.space_group_name_H-M   'P 1'
#
loop_
_entity.id
_entity.type
_entity.pdbx_description
1 polymer ?
#
loop_
_entity_poly.entity_id
_entity_poly.type
_entity_poly.pdbx_seq_one_letter_code
_entity_poly.pdbx_strand_id
1 'polypeptide(L)'
;MKDYRRNETGGILIKLAVSLFLMTFFLALYLVRHPIFRFMAESWVIEDPLGKADALIVLSDDNFYADRATRAAELFREGKAPVVVASGRRLRPSAGIAELMEHDLVERGVPKDKILRLAVDADSTREEADALAKLAKTKKWHRAIVVTSNYHTRRARYIFRRVFPQDIEILVASARDGDFDPESWWEKRKSTKVFMREIGGMAVTIWELRSGREAPTASQGIVEWRAPNPQSLV
;
A
#
# COMPACT_ATOMS: atom_id res chain seq x y z
N MET A 1 21.91 17.51 67.58
CA MET A 1 22.03 16.53 66.47
C MET A 1 20.88 16.79 65.50
N LYS A 2 21.12 17.54 64.42
CA LYS A 2 20.10 18.09 63.52
C LYS A 2 19.80 17.13 62.36
N ASP A 3 18.52 16.77 62.22
CA ASP A 3 17.76 16.45 61.01
C ASP A 3 18.52 16.09 59.72
N TYR A 4 19.12 14.89 59.66
CA TYR A 4 19.57 14.30 58.38
C TYR A 4 18.49 13.43 57.70
N ARG A 5 17.39 13.09 58.40
CA ARG A 5 16.39 12.10 57.92
C ARG A 5 15.28 12.64 57.02
N ARG A 6 15.18 13.96 56.81
CA ARG A 6 14.01 14.57 56.14
C ARG A 6 14.06 14.52 54.59
N ASN A 7 15.24 14.32 54.00
CA ASN A 7 15.44 14.37 52.54
C ASN A 7 15.33 13.00 51.84
N GLU A 8 15.55 11.89 52.55
CA GLU A 8 15.49 10.55 51.96
C GLU A 8 14.05 10.07 51.73
N THR A 9 13.14 10.43 52.65
CA THR A 9 11.73 10.01 52.58
C THR A 9 10.97 10.70 51.46
N GLY A 10 11.27 11.97 51.17
CA GLY A 10 10.62 12.73 50.07
C GLY A 10 10.95 12.16 48.69
N GLY A 11 12.20 11.76 48.47
CA GLY A 11 12.61 11.11 47.21
C GLY A 11 11.99 9.73 47.01
N ILE A 12 11.82 8.95 48.08
CA ILE A 12 11.18 7.63 48.03
C ILE A 12 9.68 7.76 47.72
N LEU A 13 8.97 8.68 48.38
CA LEU A 13 7.54 8.91 48.14
C LEU A 13 7.26 9.38 46.71
N ILE A 14 8.10 10.27 46.16
CA ILE A 14 7.98 10.71 44.75
C ILE A 14 8.20 9.53 43.81
N LYS A 15 9.23 8.70 44.02
CA LYS A 15 9.48 7.51 43.19
C LYS A 15 8.31 6.53 43.23
N LEU A 16 7.76 6.25 44.42
CA LEU A 16 6.60 5.37 44.57
C LEU A 16 5.36 5.94 43.87
N ALA A 17 5.11 7.25 44.00
CA ALA A 17 4.00 7.91 43.30
C ALA A 17 4.17 7.84 41.78
N VAL A 18 5.38 8.07 41.26
CA VAL A 18 5.69 7.93 39.82
C VAL A 18 5.51 6.48 39.36
N SER A 19 5.99 5.50 40.12
CA SER A 19 5.82 4.08 39.78
C SER A 19 4.35 3.66 39.78
N LEU A 20 3.57 4.09 40.78
CA LEU A 20 2.13 3.81 40.84
C LEU A 20 1.39 4.48 39.67
N PHE A 21 1.76 5.72 39.34
CA PHE A 21 1.23 6.41 38.19
C PHE A 21 1.54 5.67 36.88
N LEU A 22 2.78 5.26 36.65
CA LEU A 22 3.15 4.50 35.46
C LEU A 22 2.41 3.16 35.40
N MET A 23 2.30 2.45 36.52
CA MET A 23 1.59 1.17 36.59
C MET A 23 0.10 1.34 36.25
N THR A 24 -0.57 2.32 36.85
CA THR A 24 -1.98 2.63 36.57
C THR A 24 -2.19 3.11 35.14
N PHE A 25 -1.26 3.91 34.60
CA PHE A 25 -1.26 4.35 33.21
C PHE A 25 -1.15 3.18 32.22
N PHE A 26 -0.18 2.28 32.39
CA PHE A 26 -0.03 1.12 31.52
C PHE A 26 -1.17 0.12 31.67
N LEU A 27 -1.73 -0.06 32.88
CA LEU A 27 -2.92 -0.87 33.09
C LEU A 27 -4.12 -0.28 32.34
N ALA A 28 -4.34 1.04 32.43
CA ALA A 28 -5.39 1.72 31.68
C ALA A 28 -5.21 1.50 30.17
N LEU A 29 -4.00 1.72 29.63
CA LEU A 29 -3.69 1.46 28.22
C LEU A 29 -3.96 0.01 27.82
N TYR A 30 -3.60 -0.96 28.66
CA TYR A 30 -3.87 -2.36 28.42
C TYR A 30 -5.39 -2.62 28.34
N LEU A 31 -6.18 -2.05 29.25
CA LEU A 31 -7.64 -2.22 29.26
C LEU A 31 -8.32 -1.56 28.03
N VAL A 32 -7.83 -0.40 27.59
CA VAL A 32 -8.37 0.31 26.42
C VAL A 32 -7.67 -0.01 25.09
N ARG A 33 -6.83 -1.04 25.03
CA ARG A 33 -6.02 -1.34 23.83
C ARG A 33 -6.86 -1.63 22.58
N HIS A 34 -7.99 -2.32 22.72
CA HIS A 34 -8.85 -2.69 21.60
C HIS A 34 -9.40 -1.46 20.85
N PRO A 35 -10.06 -0.49 21.51
CA PRO A 35 -10.51 0.72 20.82
C PRO A 35 -9.35 1.57 20.28
N ILE A 36 -8.19 1.59 20.95
CA ILE A 36 -6.99 2.27 20.42
C ILE A 36 -6.55 1.64 19.10
N PHE A 37 -6.36 0.33 19.05
CA PHE A 37 -5.88 -0.35 17.85
C PHE A 37 -6.89 -0.29 16.70
N ARG A 38 -8.20 -0.43 17.00
CA ARG A 38 -9.27 -0.20 16.03
C ARG A 38 -9.17 1.20 15.42
N PHE A 39 -9.13 2.22 16.28
CA PHE A 39 -9.03 3.61 15.83
C PHE A 39 -7.77 3.86 14.99
N MET A 40 -6.64 3.25 15.33
CA MET A 40 -5.41 3.36 14.53
C MET A 40 -5.60 2.81 13.11
N ALA A 41 -6.26 1.68 12.93
CA ALA A 41 -6.48 1.11 11.60
C ALA A 41 -7.59 1.86 10.84
N GLU A 42 -8.73 2.15 11.47
CA GLU A 42 -9.83 2.88 10.83
C GLU A 42 -9.40 4.28 10.39
N SER A 43 -8.66 5.01 11.23
CA SER A 43 -8.12 6.30 10.84
C SER A 43 -7.05 6.19 9.76
N TRP A 44 -6.36 5.05 9.65
CA TRP A 44 -5.36 4.82 8.61
C TRP A 44 -6.00 4.61 7.23
N VAL A 45 -7.08 3.84 7.14
CA VAL A 45 -7.81 3.57 5.89
C VAL A 45 -8.46 4.85 5.37
N ILE A 46 -8.27 5.16 4.10
CA ILE A 46 -8.87 6.32 3.44
C ILE A 46 -9.67 5.84 2.22
N GLU A 47 -10.86 6.38 2.05
CA GLU A 47 -11.66 6.19 0.84
C GLU A 47 -12.12 7.57 0.36
N ASP A 48 -11.85 7.88 -0.91
CA ASP A 48 -12.31 9.13 -1.51
C ASP A 48 -13.76 8.94 -2.02
N PRO A 49 -14.59 10.01 -2.04
CA PRO A 49 -15.91 9.94 -2.66
C PRO A 49 -15.78 9.66 -4.17
N LEU A 50 -16.36 8.55 -4.63
CA LEU A 50 -16.15 8.05 -5.99
C LEU A 50 -17.16 8.60 -7.00
N GLY A 51 -16.70 9.50 -7.88
CA GLY A 51 -17.39 9.92 -9.10
C GLY A 51 -17.12 8.99 -10.29
N LYS A 52 -17.62 9.36 -11.48
CA LYS A 52 -17.19 8.72 -12.74
C LYS A 52 -15.75 9.11 -13.05
N ALA A 53 -14.97 8.20 -13.61
CA ALA A 53 -13.59 8.36 -14.02
C ALA A 53 -13.35 7.72 -15.40
N ASP A 54 -12.20 8.00 -16.00
CA ASP A 54 -11.84 7.48 -17.31
C ASP A 54 -11.27 6.06 -17.22
N ALA A 55 -10.68 5.69 -16.07
CA ALA A 55 -10.16 4.36 -15.81
C ALA A 55 -10.22 3.97 -14.33
N LEU A 56 -10.43 2.67 -14.09
CA LEU A 56 -10.07 2.02 -12.82
C LEU A 56 -8.64 1.51 -12.94
N ILE A 57 -7.78 1.82 -11.97
CA ILE A 57 -6.39 1.37 -11.93
C ILE A 57 -6.23 0.43 -10.75
N VAL A 58 -5.97 -0.84 -11.00
CA VAL A 58 -5.81 -1.84 -9.94
C VAL A 58 -4.32 -2.03 -9.66
N LEU A 59 -3.88 -1.73 -8.44
CA LEU A 59 -2.47 -1.84 -8.06
C LEU A 59 -2.02 -3.29 -7.93
N SER A 60 -0.78 -3.53 -8.34
CA SER A 60 -0.08 -4.83 -8.25
C SER A 60 -0.07 -5.42 -6.83
N ASP A 61 0.17 -6.73 -6.75
CA ASP A 61 0.24 -7.50 -5.50
C ASP A 61 -1.12 -7.57 -4.78
N ASP A 62 -2.12 -8.09 -5.51
CA ASP A 62 -3.40 -8.48 -4.94
C ASP A 62 -3.23 -9.73 -4.05
N ASN A 63 -4.18 -9.96 -3.15
CA ASN A 63 -4.11 -11.11 -2.26
C ASN A 63 -4.58 -12.40 -2.96
N PHE A 64 -4.54 -13.52 -2.23
CA PHE A 64 -4.95 -14.83 -2.76
C PHE A 64 -6.39 -14.88 -3.26
N TYR A 65 -7.28 -14.03 -2.73
CA TYR A 65 -8.71 -13.99 -3.08
C TYR A 65 -9.03 -12.95 -4.17
N ALA A 66 -8.01 -12.25 -4.66
CA ALA A 66 -8.10 -11.17 -5.63
C ALA A 66 -9.12 -10.09 -5.20
N ASP A 67 -9.03 -9.62 -3.96
CA ASP A 67 -9.95 -8.63 -3.39
C ASP A 67 -9.91 -7.28 -4.14
N ARG A 68 -8.74 -6.88 -4.68
CA ARG A 68 -8.65 -5.65 -5.48
C ARG A 68 -9.29 -5.83 -6.85
N ALA A 69 -9.07 -6.96 -7.51
CA ALA A 69 -9.76 -7.30 -8.75
C ALA A 69 -11.28 -7.38 -8.53
N THR A 70 -11.73 -7.95 -7.42
CA THR A 70 -13.14 -7.98 -7.00
C THR A 70 -13.71 -6.58 -6.88
N ARG A 71 -13.04 -5.70 -6.13
CA ARG A 71 -13.49 -4.31 -5.97
C ARG A 71 -13.51 -3.55 -7.29
N ALA A 72 -12.51 -3.75 -8.16
CA ALA A 72 -12.48 -3.13 -9.47
C ALA A 72 -13.62 -3.60 -10.37
N ALA A 73 -13.93 -4.89 -10.37
CA ALA A 73 -15.05 -5.45 -11.12
C ALA A 73 -16.41 -4.91 -10.63
N GLU A 74 -16.59 -4.73 -9.31
CA GLU A 74 -17.77 -4.06 -8.74
C GLU A 74 -17.92 -2.63 -9.27
N LEU A 75 -16.87 -1.82 -9.14
CA LEU A 75 -16.88 -0.43 -9.60
C LEU A 75 -17.11 -0.33 -11.11
N PHE A 76 -16.60 -1.29 -11.88
CA PHE A 76 -16.85 -1.38 -13.32
C PHE A 76 -18.33 -1.63 -13.61
N ARG A 77 -18.96 -2.60 -12.92
CA ARG A 77 -20.41 -2.87 -13.04
C ARG A 77 -21.28 -1.70 -12.60
N GLU A 78 -20.84 -0.95 -11.60
CA GLU A 78 -21.46 0.32 -11.18
C GLU A 78 -21.30 1.45 -12.21
N GLY A 79 -20.56 1.24 -13.30
CA GLY A 79 -20.35 2.22 -14.36
C GLY A 79 -19.42 3.36 -13.94
N LYS A 80 -18.52 3.13 -12.96
CA LYS A 80 -17.58 4.15 -12.47
C LYS A 80 -16.49 4.49 -13.48
N ALA A 81 -16.07 3.55 -14.31
CA ALA A 81 -15.20 3.84 -15.45
C ALA A 81 -15.43 2.84 -16.60
N PRO A 82 -15.14 3.22 -17.85
CA PRO A 82 -15.34 2.37 -19.02
C PRO A 82 -14.23 1.33 -19.24
N VAL A 83 -13.09 1.45 -18.55
CA VAL A 83 -11.94 0.52 -18.66
C VAL A 83 -11.29 0.24 -17.32
N VAL A 84 -10.63 -0.90 -17.20
CA VAL A 84 -9.87 -1.34 -16.03
C VAL A 84 -8.41 -1.59 -16.43
N VAL A 85 -7.47 -1.02 -15.69
CA VAL A 85 -6.04 -1.26 -15.85
C VAL A 85 -5.61 -2.30 -14.83
N ALA A 86 -5.15 -3.45 -15.31
CA ALA A 86 -4.52 -4.48 -14.51
C ALA A 86 -3.01 -4.20 -14.47
N SER A 87 -2.52 -3.63 -13.38
CA SER A 87 -1.09 -3.34 -13.17
C SER A 87 -0.40 -4.49 -12.46
N GLY A 88 0.81 -4.83 -12.88
CA GLY A 88 1.55 -5.91 -12.25
C GLY A 88 2.93 -6.14 -12.79
N ARG A 89 3.87 -6.56 -11.93
CA ARG A 89 5.21 -6.96 -12.36
C ARG A 89 5.22 -8.26 -13.15
N ARG A 90 6.22 -8.43 -14.01
CA ARG A 90 6.49 -9.74 -14.62
C ARG A 90 7.09 -10.65 -13.56
N LEU A 91 6.64 -11.90 -13.56
CA LEU A 91 7.23 -12.94 -12.72
C LEU A 91 8.19 -13.80 -13.54
N ARG A 92 7.84 -14.05 -14.81
CA ARG A 92 8.58 -14.85 -15.79
C ARG A 92 8.37 -14.24 -17.18
N PRO A 93 9.11 -14.66 -18.22
CA PRO A 93 8.93 -14.15 -19.58
C PRO A 93 7.50 -14.26 -20.13
N SER A 94 6.73 -15.25 -19.68
CA SER A 94 5.36 -15.53 -20.14
C SER A 94 4.28 -15.41 -19.05
N ALA A 95 4.62 -14.93 -17.85
CA ALA A 95 3.66 -14.83 -16.75
C ALA A 95 3.98 -13.65 -15.82
N GLY A 96 2.95 -12.90 -15.44
CA GLY A 96 3.06 -11.76 -14.55
C GLY A 96 1.79 -11.54 -13.75
N ILE A 97 1.87 -10.59 -12.82
CA ILE A 97 0.75 -10.21 -11.96
C ILE A 97 -0.37 -9.55 -12.77
N ALA A 98 -0.03 -8.80 -13.83
CA ALA A 98 -1.03 -8.16 -14.70
C ALA A 98 -1.87 -9.20 -15.47
N GLU A 99 -1.26 -10.31 -15.91
CA GLU A 99 -1.95 -11.42 -16.57
C GLU A 99 -2.88 -12.16 -15.61
N LEU A 100 -2.41 -12.45 -14.39
CA LEU A 100 -3.24 -13.08 -13.35
C LEU A 100 -4.43 -12.19 -13.00
N MET A 101 -4.20 -10.89 -12.82
CA MET A 101 -5.25 -9.94 -12.50
C MET A 101 -6.24 -9.73 -13.66
N GLU A 102 -5.80 -9.77 -14.92
CA GLU A 102 -6.71 -9.80 -16.08
C GLU A 102 -7.63 -11.03 -15.99
N HIS A 103 -7.08 -12.22 -15.70
CA HIS A 103 -7.87 -13.43 -15.51
C HIS A 103 -8.91 -13.26 -14.39
N ASP A 104 -8.50 -12.76 -13.23
CA ASP A 104 -9.40 -12.53 -12.08
C ASP A 104 -10.53 -11.56 -12.42
N LEU A 105 -10.23 -10.47 -13.15
CA LEU A 105 -11.21 -9.48 -13.60
C LEU A 105 -12.21 -10.07 -14.60
N VAL A 106 -11.73 -10.88 -15.56
CA VAL A 106 -12.59 -11.56 -16.54
C VAL A 106 -13.53 -12.54 -15.84
N GLU A 107 -13.02 -13.35 -14.91
CA GLU A 107 -13.83 -14.27 -14.11
C GLU A 107 -14.93 -13.53 -13.34
N ARG A 108 -14.68 -12.26 -12.95
CA ARG A 108 -15.62 -11.39 -12.24
C ARG A 108 -16.51 -10.54 -13.15
N GLY A 109 -16.51 -10.82 -14.45
CA GLY A 109 -17.44 -10.27 -15.43
C GLY A 109 -16.99 -8.96 -16.09
N VAL A 110 -15.72 -8.56 -15.96
CA VAL A 110 -15.17 -7.46 -16.77
C VAL A 110 -14.81 -7.99 -18.16
N PRO A 111 -15.38 -7.44 -19.26
CA PRO A 111 -15.04 -7.91 -20.60
C PRO A 111 -13.56 -7.72 -20.91
N LYS A 112 -12.93 -8.72 -21.53
CA LYS A 112 -11.49 -8.71 -21.81
C LYS A 112 -11.03 -7.51 -22.63
N ASP A 113 -11.84 -7.02 -23.57
CA ASP A 113 -11.56 -5.82 -24.38
C ASP A 113 -11.60 -4.51 -23.58
N LYS A 114 -12.11 -4.54 -22.34
CA LYS A 114 -12.13 -3.41 -21.40
C LYS A 114 -10.99 -3.45 -20.39
N ILE A 115 -10.15 -4.48 -20.44
CA ILE A 115 -9.00 -4.63 -19.55
C ILE A 115 -7.73 -4.24 -20.30
N LEU A 116 -6.98 -3.30 -19.72
CA LEU A 116 -5.67 -2.90 -20.19
C LEU A 116 -4.62 -3.48 -19.24
N ARG A 117 -3.81 -4.42 -19.73
CA ARG A 117 -2.66 -4.91 -18.97
C ARG A 117 -1.52 -3.90 -19.01
N LEU A 118 -0.94 -3.62 -17.85
CA LEU A 118 0.27 -2.85 -17.73
C LEU A 118 1.30 -3.67 -16.94
N ALA A 119 2.21 -4.31 -17.67
CA ALA A 119 3.34 -5.00 -17.08
C ALA A 119 4.41 -3.97 -16.67
N VAL A 120 4.62 -3.79 -15.36
CA VAL A 120 5.61 -2.85 -14.81
C VAL A 120 6.55 -3.58 -13.87
N ASP A 121 7.81 -3.71 -14.27
CA ASP A 121 8.87 -4.24 -13.42
C ASP A 121 9.35 -3.10 -12.49
N ALA A 122 8.48 -2.72 -11.55
CA ALA A 122 8.70 -1.67 -10.56
C ALA A 122 9.13 -2.28 -9.22
N ASP A 123 10.13 -1.68 -8.58
CA ASP A 123 10.58 -2.06 -7.24
C ASP A 123 9.83 -1.31 -6.13
N SER A 124 9.03 -0.31 -6.51
CA SER A 124 8.26 0.51 -5.59
C SER A 124 6.88 0.88 -6.14
N THR A 125 5.93 1.15 -5.23
CA THR A 125 4.62 1.72 -5.59
C THR A 125 4.75 3.07 -6.31
N ARG A 126 5.86 3.79 -6.08
CA ARG A 126 6.15 5.07 -6.74
C ARG A 126 6.46 4.85 -8.23
N GLU A 127 7.34 3.92 -8.56
CA GLU A 127 7.65 3.59 -9.95
C GLU A 127 6.44 3.02 -10.70
N GLU A 128 5.62 2.22 -10.01
CA GLU A 128 4.34 1.77 -10.55
C GLU A 128 3.44 2.96 -10.87
N ALA A 129 3.33 3.94 -9.95
CA ALA A 129 2.58 5.17 -10.19
C ALA A 129 3.15 6.01 -11.35
N ASP A 130 4.47 6.07 -11.52
CA ASP A 130 5.12 6.78 -12.63
C ASP A 130 4.77 6.16 -13.98
N ALA A 131 4.78 4.83 -14.07
CA ALA A 131 4.38 4.10 -15.28
C ALA A 131 2.89 4.32 -15.60
N LEU A 132 2.03 4.28 -14.57
CA LEU A 132 0.59 4.52 -14.70
C LEU A 132 0.29 5.97 -15.09
N ALA A 133 1.04 6.95 -14.59
CA ALA A 133 0.92 8.35 -14.98
C ALA A 133 1.25 8.55 -16.46
N LYS A 134 2.29 7.88 -16.98
CA LYS A 134 2.63 7.90 -18.41
C LYS A 134 1.53 7.28 -19.26
N LEU A 135 0.94 6.17 -18.81
CA LEU A 135 -0.21 5.55 -19.47
C LEU A 135 -1.41 6.52 -19.51
N ALA A 136 -1.75 7.12 -18.37
CA ALA A 136 -2.87 8.06 -18.25
C ALA A 136 -2.71 9.27 -19.18
N LYS A 137 -1.51 9.86 -19.26
CA LYS A 137 -1.20 10.93 -20.22
C LYS A 137 -1.38 10.47 -21.67
N THR A 138 -0.86 9.30 -22.01
CA THR A 138 -0.95 8.75 -23.37
C THR A 138 -2.40 8.50 -23.78
N LYS A 139 -3.23 8.06 -22.83
CA LYS A 139 -4.67 7.84 -23.00
C LYS A 139 -5.50 9.11 -22.86
N LYS A 140 -4.89 10.25 -22.50
CA LYS A 140 -5.54 11.54 -22.25
C LYS A 140 -6.66 11.44 -21.21
N TRP A 141 -6.42 10.68 -20.15
CA TRP A 141 -7.34 10.61 -19.02
C TRP A 141 -7.22 11.86 -18.15
N HIS A 142 -8.35 12.32 -17.64
CA HIS A 142 -8.48 13.46 -16.74
C HIS A 142 -8.83 13.01 -15.32
N ARG A 143 -9.35 11.79 -15.14
CA ARG A 143 -9.61 11.23 -13.82
C ARG A 143 -9.40 9.72 -13.80
N ALA A 144 -8.76 9.22 -12.75
CA ALA A 144 -8.63 7.78 -12.50
C ALA A 144 -9.00 7.42 -11.06
N ILE A 145 -9.57 6.24 -10.88
CA ILE A 145 -9.82 5.65 -9.57
C ILE A 145 -8.77 4.56 -9.34
N VAL A 146 -7.93 4.74 -8.34
CA VAL A 146 -6.93 3.76 -7.92
C VAL A 146 -7.56 2.81 -6.91
N VAL A 147 -7.59 1.52 -7.24
CA VAL A 147 -8.13 0.45 -6.41
C VAL A 147 -6.98 -0.28 -5.73
N THR A 148 -7.02 -0.34 -4.40
CA THR A 148 -6.03 -1.08 -3.62
C THR A 148 -6.60 -1.58 -2.29
N SER A 149 -5.88 -2.49 -1.62
CA SER A 149 -6.27 -3.03 -0.31
C SER A 149 -6.47 -1.90 0.71
N ASN A 150 -7.50 -2.01 1.55
CA ASN A 150 -7.86 -1.04 2.58
C ASN A 150 -6.66 -0.51 3.38
N TYR A 151 -5.78 -1.38 3.87
CA TYR A 151 -4.56 -0.99 4.62
C TYR A 151 -3.58 -0.11 3.83
N HIS A 152 -3.60 -0.18 2.49
CA HIS A 152 -2.64 0.48 1.61
C HIS A 152 -3.13 1.84 1.08
N THR A 153 -4.44 2.11 1.18
CA THR A 153 -5.12 3.28 0.61
C THR A 153 -4.45 4.62 0.92
N ARG A 154 -4.06 4.88 2.18
CA ARG A 154 -3.42 6.14 2.59
C ARG A 154 -2.07 6.36 1.92
N ARG A 155 -1.23 5.34 1.87
CA ARG A 155 0.10 5.43 1.23
C ARG A 155 -0.04 5.55 -0.28
N ALA A 156 -0.90 4.74 -0.90
CA ALA A 156 -1.20 4.84 -2.33
C ALA A 156 -1.70 6.25 -2.69
N ARG A 157 -2.67 6.80 -1.96
CA ARG A 157 -3.18 8.16 -2.16
C ARG A 157 -2.08 9.23 -2.05
N TYR A 158 -1.19 9.09 -1.07
CA TYR A 158 -0.07 10.02 -0.88
C TYR A 158 0.91 10.02 -2.06
N ILE A 159 1.23 8.83 -2.59
CA ILE A 159 2.14 8.62 -3.72
C ILE A 159 1.48 9.12 -5.01
N PHE A 160 0.30 8.59 -5.34
CA PHE A 160 -0.34 8.85 -6.62
C PHE A 160 -0.65 10.33 -6.82
N ARG A 161 -1.11 11.05 -5.78
CA ARG A 161 -1.36 12.51 -5.89
C ARG A 161 -0.11 13.36 -6.09
N ARG A 162 1.09 12.83 -5.81
CA ARG A 162 2.36 13.53 -6.02
C ARG A 162 3.02 13.14 -7.34
N VAL A 163 2.82 11.91 -7.77
CA VAL A 163 3.39 11.36 -9.00
C VAL A 163 2.55 11.73 -10.21
N PHE A 164 1.22 11.69 -10.08
CA PHE A 164 0.34 12.02 -11.19
C PHE A 164 0.37 13.52 -11.50
N PRO A 165 0.22 13.87 -12.78
CA PRO A 165 0.06 15.26 -13.21
C PRO A 165 -1.11 15.94 -12.51
N GLN A 166 -0.99 17.24 -12.24
CA GLN A 166 -2.01 18.01 -11.51
C GLN A 166 -3.34 18.15 -12.28
N ASP A 167 -3.32 17.95 -13.60
CA ASP A 167 -4.49 17.95 -14.49
C ASP A 167 -5.21 16.59 -14.53
N ILE A 168 -4.72 15.58 -13.83
CA ILE A 168 -5.36 14.26 -13.68
C ILE A 168 -5.80 14.08 -12.24
N GLU A 169 -7.11 14.07 -12.01
CA GLU A 169 -7.69 13.84 -10.70
C GLU A 169 -7.57 12.36 -10.28
N ILE A 170 -7.01 12.13 -9.09
CA ILE A 170 -6.87 10.79 -8.52
C ILE A 170 -7.77 10.60 -7.31
N LEU A 171 -8.66 9.62 -7.44
CA LEU A 171 -9.50 9.09 -6.39
C LEU A 171 -8.97 7.73 -5.94
N VAL A 172 -9.10 7.39 -4.66
CA VAL A 172 -8.72 6.07 -4.14
C VAL A 172 -9.94 5.31 -3.64
N ALA A 173 -10.12 4.09 -4.11
CA ALA A 173 -11.13 3.15 -3.67
C ALA A 173 -10.51 2.02 -2.85
N SER A 174 -11.13 1.73 -1.71
CA SER A 174 -10.67 0.66 -0.82
C SER A 174 -11.25 -0.69 -1.25
N ALA A 175 -10.39 -1.69 -1.41
CA ALA A 175 -10.77 -3.09 -1.46
C ALA A 175 -10.76 -3.64 -0.03
N ARG A 176 -11.85 -4.29 0.38
CA ARG A 176 -11.92 -4.97 1.68
C ARG A 176 -11.06 -6.23 1.61
N ASP A 177 -9.81 -6.09 2.06
CA ASP A 177 -8.85 -7.18 2.06
C ASP A 177 -9.18 -8.16 3.20
N GLY A 178 -9.50 -9.41 2.87
CA GLY A 178 -9.83 -10.43 3.86
C GLY A 178 -8.70 -10.75 4.84
N ASP A 179 -7.46 -10.39 4.51
CA ASP A 179 -6.30 -10.53 5.38
C ASP A 179 -6.11 -9.33 6.32
N PHE A 180 -6.90 -8.26 6.21
CA PHE A 180 -6.81 -7.08 7.05
C PHE A 180 -8.19 -6.56 7.46
N ASP A 181 -8.60 -6.91 8.68
CA ASP A 181 -9.78 -6.39 9.34
C ASP A 181 -9.40 -5.24 10.30
N PRO A 182 -9.82 -3.99 10.06
CA PRO A 182 -9.54 -2.86 10.95
C PRO A 182 -10.02 -3.05 12.39
N GLU A 183 -11.02 -3.89 12.64
CA GLU A 183 -11.55 -4.12 13.98
C GLU A 183 -10.73 -5.13 14.81
N SER A 184 -9.87 -5.93 14.18
CA SER A 184 -9.18 -7.06 14.83
C SER A 184 -7.74 -7.30 14.33
N TRP A 185 -7.16 -6.36 13.57
CA TRP A 185 -5.87 -6.56 12.88
C TRP A 185 -4.71 -6.96 13.79
N TRP A 186 -4.72 -6.59 15.08
CA TRP A 186 -3.66 -6.92 16.03
C TRP A 186 -3.67 -8.39 16.47
N GLU A 187 -4.79 -9.10 16.27
CA GLU A 187 -4.96 -10.49 16.69
C GLU A 187 -4.27 -11.47 15.73
N LYS A 188 -4.15 -11.07 14.45
CA LYS A 188 -3.52 -11.89 13.41
C LYS A 188 -2.12 -11.40 13.12
N ARG A 189 -1.13 -12.29 13.27
CA ARG A 189 0.28 -12.00 12.94
C ARG A 189 0.46 -11.44 11.52
N LYS A 190 -0.29 -11.94 10.54
CA LYS A 190 -0.22 -11.48 9.14
C LYS A 190 -0.66 -10.01 9.03
N SER A 191 -1.82 -9.67 9.58
CA SER A 191 -2.40 -8.32 9.57
C SER A 191 -1.51 -7.32 10.33
N THR A 192 -0.99 -7.70 11.51
CA THR A 192 0.00 -6.90 12.25
C THR A 192 1.24 -6.60 11.42
N LYS A 193 1.81 -7.60 10.73
CA LYS A 193 2.98 -7.39 9.86
C LYS A 193 2.66 -6.47 8.69
N VAL A 194 1.50 -6.64 8.06
CA VAL A 194 1.05 -5.79 6.94
C VAL A 194 0.94 -4.35 7.41
N PHE A 195 0.28 -4.09 8.54
CA PHE A 195 0.12 -2.75 9.07
C PHE A 195 1.46 -2.07 9.43
N MET A 196 2.35 -2.80 10.12
CA MET A 196 3.67 -2.28 10.45
C MET A 196 4.52 -2.00 9.20
N ARG A 197 4.43 -2.87 8.19
CA ARG A 197 5.07 -2.65 6.89
C ARG A 197 4.52 -1.41 6.20
N GLU A 198 3.22 -1.16 6.26
CA GLU A 198 2.63 0.07 5.69
C GLU A 198 3.06 1.33 6.41
N ILE A 199 3.15 1.31 7.74
CA ILE A 199 3.67 2.44 8.52
C ILE A 199 5.13 2.73 8.12
N GLY A 200 5.97 1.70 8.10
CA GLY A 200 7.37 1.83 7.67
C GLY A 200 7.50 2.30 6.23
N GLY A 201 6.74 1.69 5.32
CA GLY A 201 6.69 2.07 3.91
C GLY A 201 6.22 3.51 3.69
N MET A 202 5.28 4.00 4.50
CA MET A 202 4.84 5.39 4.46
C MET A 202 5.95 6.34 4.92
N ALA A 203 6.69 6.00 5.97
CA ALA A 203 7.83 6.80 6.43
C ALA A 203 8.92 6.90 5.35
N VAL A 204 9.26 5.76 4.72
CA VAL A 204 10.19 5.71 3.57
C VAL A 204 9.68 6.57 2.43
N THR A 205 8.41 6.41 2.05
CA THR A 205 7.76 7.19 0.98
C THR A 205 7.84 8.70 1.23
N ILE A 206 7.55 9.14 2.46
CA ILE A 206 7.62 10.56 2.84
C ILE A 206 9.07 11.05 2.70
N TRP A 207 10.03 10.27 3.17
CA TRP A 207 11.44 10.63 3.11
C TRP A 207 11.96 10.71 1.67
N GLU A 208 11.64 9.74 0.81
CA GLU A 208 12.01 9.72 -0.61
C GLU A 208 11.42 10.91 -1.37
N LEU A 209 10.13 11.20 -1.17
CA LEU A 209 9.46 12.30 -1.87
C LEU A 209 9.85 13.69 -1.35
N ARG A 210 10.33 13.81 -0.10
CA ARG A 210 10.87 15.07 0.44
C ARG A 210 12.34 15.29 0.09
N SER A 211 13.13 14.23 -0.02
CA SER A 211 14.57 14.31 -0.28
C SER A 211 14.91 14.53 -1.76
N GLY A 212 13.92 14.58 -2.66
CA GLY A 212 14.14 14.82 -4.08
C GLY A 212 14.91 13.69 -4.78
N ARG A 213 15.04 12.51 -4.15
CA ARG A 213 15.63 11.36 -4.82
C ARG A 213 14.70 10.93 -5.95
N GLU A 214 15.17 11.11 -7.18
CA GLU A 214 14.66 10.39 -8.32
C GLU A 214 14.88 8.89 -8.09
N ALA A 215 13.89 8.06 -8.41
CA ALA A 215 14.05 6.62 -8.36
C ALA A 215 15.24 6.24 -9.24
N PRO A 216 16.12 5.31 -8.81
CA PRO A 216 17.15 4.78 -9.69
C PRO A 216 16.48 4.27 -10.96
N THR A 217 16.88 4.79 -12.13
CA THR A 217 16.48 4.20 -13.40
C THR A 217 16.90 2.74 -13.35
N ALA A 218 15.95 1.80 -13.29
CA ALA A 218 16.25 0.39 -13.25
C ALA A 218 17.17 0.06 -14.43
N SER A 219 18.45 -0.15 -14.14
CA SER A 219 19.42 -0.62 -15.12
C SER A 219 18.92 -1.99 -15.54
N GLN A 220 18.53 -2.11 -16.81
CA GLN A 220 18.29 -3.41 -17.41
C GLN A 220 19.55 -4.26 -17.23
N GLY A 221 19.51 -5.15 -16.24
CA GLY A 221 20.50 -6.19 -16.06
C GLY A 221 20.32 -7.21 -17.17
N ILE A 222 20.74 -6.86 -18.39
CA ILE A 222 21.06 -7.84 -19.41
C ILE A 222 22.27 -8.59 -18.86
N VAL A 223 22.04 -9.73 -18.22
CA VAL A 223 23.09 -10.74 -18.10
C VAL A 223 23.28 -11.26 -19.52
N GLU A 224 24.26 -10.66 -20.22
CA GLU A 224 24.73 -11.15 -21.51
C GLU A 224 25.37 -12.52 -21.25
N TRP A 225 24.57 -13.58 -21.36
CA TRP A 225 25.07 -14.95 -21.37
C TRP A 225 25.92 -15.14 -22.62
N ARG A 226 27.24 -14.94 -22.50
CA ARG A 226 28.20 -15.49 -23.46
C ARG A 226 28.20 -17.00 -23.31
N ALA A 227 27.63 -17.69 -24.29
CA ALA A 227 27.92 -19.11 -24.46
C ALA A 227 29.45 -19.31 -24.56
N PRO A 228 30.03 -20.32 -23.89
CA PRO A 228 31.45 -20.61 -24.02
C PRO A 228 31.79 -20.95 -25.48
N ASN A 229 32.89 -20.35 -25.97
CA ASN A 229 33.41 -20.56 -27.30
C ASN A 229 33.80 -22.04 -27.50
N PRO A 230 33.28 -22.76 -28.52
CA PRO A 230 33.62 -24.16 -28.75
C PRO A 230 35.09 -24.44 -29.10
N GLN A 231 35.93 -23.40 -29.28
CA GLN A 231 37.32 -23.54 -29.72
C GLN A 231 38.37 -23.62 -28.61
N SER A 232 37.99 -23.77 -27.34
CA SER A 232 38.95 -23.95 -26.23
C SER A 232 38.99 -25.38 -25.66
N LEU A 233 38.62 -26.38 -26.46
CA LEU A 233 38.89 -27.79 -26.17
C LEU A 233 39.69 -28.37 -27.33
N VAL A 234 41.00 -28.20 -27.24
CA VAL A 234 42.02 -29.06 -27.86
C VAL A 234 42.91 -29.55 -26.72
#